data_AF-A0A0T1S4D3-F1
#
_entry.id   AF-A0A0T1S4D3-F1
#
_cell.length_a   1.000
_cell.length_b   1.000
_cell.length_c   1.000
_cell.angle_alpha   90.00
_cell.angle_beta   90.00
_cell.angle_gamma   90.00
#
_symmetry.space_group_name_H-M   'P 1'
#
loop_
_entity.id
_entity.type
_entity.pdbx_description
1 polymer ?
#
loop_
_entity_poly.entity_id
_entity_poly.type
_entity_poly.pdbx_seq_one_letter_code
_entity_poly.pdbx_strand_id
1 'polypeptide(L)'
;MAERPTTSWREGIAREAEQLAAGTLDPGCACMADLYPDDLLTATDTVLDSFAEEVAELGSAEDVRVFAAVERVVLALNAVDDIHCGYETDEREALCAYIDQALGERGVDVAALTARHGLGRYELTDKWRNW
;
A
#
# COMPACT_ATOMS: atom_id res chain seq x y z
N MET A 1 -3.77 -10.92 -9.02
CA MET A 1 -2.81 -9.83 -8.81
C MET A 1 -3.46 -8.91 -7.81
N ALA A 2 -2.78 -8.68 -6.69
CA ALA A 2 -3.24 -7.74 -5.67
C ALA A 2 -3.54 -6.40 -6.34
N GLU A 3 -4.75 -5.90 -6.12
CA GLU A 3 -5.15 -4.60 -6.64
C GLU A 3 -4.37 -3.53 -5.88
N ARG A 4 -3.78 -2.58 -6.61
CA ARG A 4 -3.03 -1.51 -5.98
C ARG A 4 -3.98 -0.57 -5.22
N PRO A 5 -3.64 -0.17 -3.98
CA PRO A 5 -4.43 0.83 -3.26
C PRO A 5 -4.61 2.13 -4.05
N THR A 6 -3.56 2.56 -4.76
CA THR A 6 -3.55 3.75 -5.62
C THR A 6 -4.57 3.70 -6.77
N THR A 7 -5.06 2.51 -7.17
CA THR A 7 -6.12 2.37 -8.17
C THR A 7 -7.42 2.98 -7.65
N SER A 8 -7.86 2.61 -6.45
CA SER A 8 -9.08 3.12 -5.82
C SER A 8 -9.01 4.64 -5.61
N TRP A 9 -7.84 5.15 -5.21
CA TRP A 9 -7.62 6.59 -5.04
C TRP A 9 -7.79 7.35 -6.36
N ARG A 10 -7.21 6.84 -7.46
CA ARG A 10 -7.37 7.41 -8.81
C ARG A 10 -8.80 7.33 -9.34
N GLU A 11 -9.49 6.22 -9.09
CA GLU A 11 -10.91 6.09 -9.42
C GLU A 11 -11.75 7.13 -8.67
N GLY A 12 -11.39 7.39 -7.41
CA GLY A 12 -11.94 8.48 -6.61
C GLY A 12 -11.80 9.86 -7.25
N ILE A 13 -10.58 10.20 -7.69
CA ILE A 13 -10.28 11.45 -8.42
C ILE A 13 -11.11 11.53 -9.71
N ALA A 14 -11.11 10.47 -10.52
CA ALA A 14 -11.84 10.43 -11.78
C ALA A 14 -13.35 10.62 -11.58
N ARG A 15 -13.92 9.96 -10.56
CA ARG A 15 -15.33 10.07 -10.20
C ARG A 15 -15.70 11.49 -9.77
N GLU A 16 -14.88 12.17 -8.96
CA GLU A 16 -15.13 13.57 -8.60
C GLU A 16 -15.03 14.50 -9.82
N ALA A 17 -14.05 14.29 -10.69
CA ALA A 17 -13.91 15.06 -11.92
C ALA A 17 -15.14 14.94 -12.83
N GLU A 18 -15.71 13.74 -12.98
CA GLU A 18 -16.96 13.51 -13.70
C GLU A 18 -18.14 14.25 -13.06
N GLN A 19 -18.25 14.21 -11.73
CA GLN A 19 -19.33 14.90 -11.01
C GLN A 19 -19.22 16.43 -11.08
N LEU A 20 -18.00 16.98 -11.07
CA LEU A 20 -17.76 18.40 -11.29
C LEU A 20 -18.16 18.80 -12.72
N ALA A 21 -17.76 18.01 -13.72
CA ALA A 21 -18.13 18.26 -15.11
C ALA A 21 -19.65 18.17 -15.33
N ALA A 22 -20.33 17.26 -14.61
CA ALA A 22 -21.78 17.14 -14.62
C ALA A 22 -22.51 18.21 -13.78
N GLY A 23 -21.77 19.02 -13.00
CA GLY A 23 -22.35 20.01 -12.07
C GLY A 23 -23.11 19.39 -10.90
N THR A 24 -22.87 18.11 -10.59
CA THR A 24 -23.51 17.38 -9.49
C THR A 24 -22.71 17.41 -8.19
N LEU A 25 -21.44 17.81 -8.26
CA LEU A 25 -20.57 18.07 -7.11
C LEU A 25 -20.23 19.55 -7.05
N ASP A 26 -20.31 20.12 -5.85
CA ASP A 26 -19.85 21.49 -5.62
C ASP A 26 -18.31 21.53 -5.65
N PRO A 27 -17.68 22.49 -6.34
CA PRO A 27 -16.22 22.61 -6.39
C PRO A 27 -15.54 22.70 -5.02
N GLY A 28 -16.21 23.26 -4.01
CA GLY A 28 -15.69 23.31 -2.63
C GLY A 28 -15.83 22.01 -1.85
N CYS A 29 -16.53 21.02 -2.41
CA CYS A 29 -16.64 19.67 -1.86
C CYS A 29 -15.70 18.65 -2.56
N ALA A 30 -15.07 19.01 -3.68
CA ALA A 30 -14.08 18.16 -4.33
C ALA A 30 -12.77 18.22 -3.55
N CYS A 31 -12.27 17.07 -3.10
CA CYS A 31 -11.06 16.98 -2.28
C CYS A 31 -10.13 15.85 -2.71
N MET A 32 -10.57 14.91 -3.56
CA MET A 32 -9.77 13.71 -3.87
C MET A 32 -8.46 14.05 -4.58
N ALA A 33 -8.45 15.06 -5.45
CA ALA A 33 -7.22 15.51 -6.12
C ALA A 33 -6.24 16.20 -5.17
N ASP A 34 -6.73 16.82 -4.10
CA ASP A 34 -5.90 17.46 -3.08
C ASP A 34 -5.38 16.43 -2.06
N LEU A 35 -6.20 15.43 -1.72
CA LEU A 35 -5.83 14.33 -0.82
C LEU A 35 -4.82 13.37 -1.47
N TYR A 36 -4.96 13.11 -2.76
CA TYR A 36 -4.11 12.19 -3.50
C TYR A 36 -3.41 12.89 -4.68
N PRO A 37 -2.45 13.79 -4.40
CA PRO A 37 -1.70 14.45 -5.45
C PRO A 37 -0.91 13.44 -6.28
N ASP A 38 -0.69 13.73 -7.56
CA ASP A 38 0.03 12.84 -8.50
C ASP A 38 1.41 12.41 -7.99
N ASP A 39 2.12 13.29 -7.29
CA ASP A 39 3.43 13.00 -6.71
C ASP A 39 3.34 11.91 -5.63
N LEU A 40 2.34 11.97 -4.74
CA LEU A 40 2.08 10.94 -3.73
C LEU A 40 1.78 9.60 -4.44
N LEU A 41 0.83 9.61 -5.37
CA LEU A 41 0.42 8.42 -6.11
C LEU A 41 1.59 7.74 -6.83
N THR A 42 2.42 8.53 -7.50
CA THR A 42 3.59 8.04 -8.25
C THR A 42 4.67 7.51 -7.31
N ALA A 43 4.92 8.18 -6.19
CA ALA A 43 5.88 7.74 -5.19
C ALA A 43 5.43 6.42 -4.54
N THR A 44 4.16 6.32 -4.13
CA THR A 44 3.58 5.07 -3.61
C THR A 44 3.70 3.94 -4.62
N ASP A 45 3.28 4.16 -5.88
CA ASP A 45 3.37 3.13 -6.92
C ASP A 45 4.80 2.64 -7.15
N THR A 46 5.78 3.55 -7.17
CA THR A 46 7.20 3.20 -7.34
C THR A 46 7.68 2.25 -6.24
N VAL A 47 7.26 2.49 -4.99
CA VAL A 47 7.60 1.62 -3.87
C VAL A 47 6.90 0.26 -3.99
N LEU A 48 5.63 0.24 -4.36
CA LEU A 48 4.87 -1.00 -4.55
C LEU A 48 5.40 -1.82 -5.75
N ASP A 49 5.83 -1.17 -6.82
CA ASP A 49 6.50 -1.79 -7.98
C ASP A 49 7.77 -2.52 -7.55
N SER A 50 8.65 -1.81 -6.84
CA SER A 50 9.91 -2.36 -6.33
C SER A 50 9.67 -3.57 -5.43
N PHE A 51 8.65 -3.49 -4.57
CA PHE A 51 8.26 -4.62 -3.71
C PHE A 51 7.69 -5.80 -4.50
N ALA A 52 6.83 -5.54 -5.49
CA ALA A 52 6.23 -6.59 -6.31
C ALA A 52 7.28 -7.35 -7.14
N GLU A 53 8.30 -6.65 -7.64
CA GLU A 53 9.46 -7.22 -8.31
C GLU A 53 10.27 -8.10 -7.34
N GLU A 54 10.59 -7.58 -6.16
CA GLU A 54 11.33 -8.33 -5.14
C GLU A 54 10.57 -9.60 -4.72
N VAL A 55 9.27 -9.49 -4.51
CA VAL A 55 8.40 -10.60 -4.10
C VAL A 55 8.28 -11.66 -5.21
N ALA A 56 8.33 -11.26 -6.48
CA ALA A 56 8.35 -12.21 -7.59
C ALA A 56 9.61 -13.10 -7.58
N GLU A 57 10.72 -12.64 -7.01
CA GLU A 57 11.97 -13.38 -6.88
C GLU A 57 12.05 -14.25 -5.61
N LEU A 58 11.10 -14.11 -4.67
CA LEU A 58 11.17 -14.79 -3.38
C LEU A 58 10.93 -16.31 -3.49
N GLY A 59 10.02 -16.80 -4.33
CA GLY A 59 9.76 -18.25 -4.45
C GLY A 59 9.58 -18.95 -3.10
N SER A 60 10.32 -20.04 -2.84
CA SER A 60 10.36 -20.73 -1.53
C SER A 60 11.39 -20.14 -0.56
N ALA A 61 11.54 -18.81 -0.55
CA ALA A 61 12.53 -18.12 0.27
C ALA A 61 12.33 -18.38 1.76
N GLU A 62 13.44 -18.33 2.50
CA GLU A 62 13.45 -18.37 3.96
C GLU A 62 12.72 -17.16 4.55
N ASP A 63 12.09 -17.36 5.71
CA ASP A 63 11.36 -16.33 6.47
C ASP A 63 12.12 -15.00 6.55
N VAL A 64 13.44 -15.06 6.75
CA VAL A 64 14.30 -13.87 6.89
C VAL A 64 14.26 -12.96 5.65
N ARG A 65 14.16 -13.54 4.45
CA ARG A 65 14.09 -12.79 3.21
C ARG A 65 12.72 -12.15 3.02
N VAL A 66 11.66 -12.85 3.41
CA VAL A 66 10.30 -12.30 3.40
C VAL A 66 10.20 -11.11 4.34
N PHE A 67 10.68 -11.24 5.58
CA PHE A 67 10.70 -10.12 6.52
C PHE A 67 11.56 -8.95 6.05
N ALA A 68 12.71 -9.21 5.39
CA ALA A 68 13.53 -8.15 4.82
C ALA A 68 12.83 -7.40 3.66
N ALA A 69 12.04 -8.10 2.83
CA ALA A 69 11.21 -7.48 1.81
C ALA A 69 10.14 -6.58 2.42
N VAL A 70 9.44 -7.09 3.44
CA VAL A 70 8.41 -6.35 4.19
C VAL A 70 9.00 -5.11 4.88
N GLU A 71 10.14 -5.27 5.55
CA GLU A 71 10.85 -4.16 6.19
C GLU A 71 11.15 -3.05 5.19
N ARG A 72 11.74 -3.41 4.04
CA ARG A 72 12.11 -2.43 3.02
C ARG A 72 10.92 -1.68 2.45
N VAL A 73 9.83 -2.38 2.12
CA VAL A 73 8.62 -1.73 1.59
C VAL A 73 7.99 -0.82 2.63
N VAL A 74 7.86 -1.25 3.90
CA VAL A 74 7.25 -0.41 4.95
C VAL A 74 8.09 0.83 5.22
N LEU A 75 9.42 0.71 5.30
CA LEU A 75 10.31 1.86 5.50
C LEU A 75 10.28 2.84 4.32
N ALA A 76 10.23 2.33 3.08
CA ALA A 76 10.12 3.17 1.90
C ALA A 76 8.77 3.89 1.85
N LEU A 77 7.70 3.21 2.21
CA LEU A 77 6.37 3.83 2.26
C LEU A 77 6.29 4.86 3.42
N ASN A 78 6.89 4.61 4.61
CA ASN A 78 7.01 5.63 5.67
C ASN A 78 7.68 6.91 5.14
N ALA A 79 8.73 6.78 4.33
CA ALA A 79 9.40 7.94 3.74
C ALA A 79 8.52 8.72 2.76
N VAL A 80 7.60 8.04 2.06
CA VAL A 80 6.59 8.73 1.23
C VAL A 80 5.62 9.50 2.12
N ASP A 81 5.16 8.91 3.22
CA ASP A 81 4.25 9.58 4.15
C ASP A 81 4.90 10.78 4.86
N ASP A 82 6.18 10.68 5.24
CA ASP A 82 6.92 11.79 5.84
C ASP A 82 6.98 13.03 4.92
N ILE A 83 6.96 12.82 3.59
CA ILE A 83 7.01 13.89 2.60
C ILE A 83 5.63 14.46 2.31
N HIS A 84 4.63 13.59 2.20
CA HIS A 84 3.32 13.95 1.67
C HIS A 84 2.21 14.04 2.73
N CYS A 85 2.43 13.48 3.92
CA CYS A 85 1.43 13.29 4.99
C CYS A 85 0.12 12.73 4.43
N GLY A 86 0.24 11.69 3.59
CA GLY A 86 -0.79 11.28 2.65
C GLY A 86 -1.55 10.02 3.05
N TYR A 87 -1.13 9.30 4.10
CA TYR A 87 -1.80 8.07 4.52
C TYR A 87 -2.54 8.24 5.84
N GLU A 88 -3.87 8.17 5.78
CA GLU A 88 -4.71 8.02 6.97
C GLU A 88 -4.93 6.53 7.29
N THR A 89 -5.82 6.24 8.23
CA THR A 89 -6.09 4.87 8.69
C THR A 89 -6.43 3.93 7.53
N ASP A 90 -7.32 4.35 6.63
CA ASP A 90 -7.82 3.51 5.55
C ASP A 90 -6.74 3.24 4.51
N GLU A 91 -5.92 4.23 4.15
CA GLU A 91 -4.77 4.05 3.25
C GLU A 91 -3.75 3.09 3.84
N ARG A 92 -3.44 3.23 5.14
CA ARG A 92 -2.50 2.35 5.84
C ARG A 92 -3.01 0.91 5.86
N GLU A 93 -4.29 0.70 6.11
CA GLU A 93 -4.91 -0.62 6.08
C GLU A 93 -4.87 -1.22 4.66
N ALA A 94 -5.19 -0.43 3.63
CA ALA A 94 -5.12 -0.86 2.24
C ALA A 94 -3.68 -1.25 1.81
N LEU A 95 -2.68 -0.46 2.22
CA LEU A 95 -1.25 -0.77 1.97
C LEU A 95 -0.83 -2.08 2.66
N CYS A 96 -1.25 -2.29 3.91
CA CYS A 96 -0.96 -3.53 4.64
C CYS A 96 -1.64 -4.74 3.99
N ALA A 97 -2.90 -4.59 3.57
CA ALA A 97 -3.65 -5.63 2.86
C ALA A 97 -2.99 -5.98 1.52
N TYR A 98 -2.50 -4.98 0.77
CA TYR A 98 -1.75 -5.20 -0.46
C TYR A 98 -0.48 -6.01 -0.21
N ILE A 99 0.30 -5.69 0.83
CA ILE A 99 1.52 -6.41 1.19
C ILE A 99 1.22 -7.88 1.54
N ASP A 100 0.22 -8.16 2.38
CA ASP A 100 -0.22 -9.52 2.71
C ASP A 100 -0.65 -10.29 1.46
N GLN A 101 -1.49 -9.67 0.61
CA GLN A 101 -1.99 -10.32 -0.59
C GLN A 101 -0.90 -10.60 -1.61
N ALA A 102 0.01 -9.64 -1.87
CA ALA A 102 1.10 -9.80 -2.82
C ALA A 102 2.04 -10.95 -2.42
N LEU A 103 2.31 -11.11 -1.12
CA LEU A 103 3.06 -12.26 -0.59
C LEU A 103 2.29 -13.57 -0.77
N GLY A 104 1.00 -13.58 -0.42
CA GLY A 104 0.12 -14.75 -0.59
C GLY A 104 0.03 -15.23 -2.04
N GLU A 105 -0.04 -14.32 -3.00
CA GLU A 105 -0.06 -14.63 -4.44
C GLU A 105 1.23 -15.29 -4.94
N ARG A 106 2.34 -15.16 -4.21
CA ARG A 106 3.60 -15.86 -4.48
C ARG A 106 3.76 -17.15 -3.68
N GLY A 107 2.72 -17.57 -2.97
CA GLY A 107 2.70 -18.82 -2.20
C GLY A 107 3.31 -18.69 -0.81
N VAL A 108 3.56 -17.47 -0.32
CA VAL A 108 3.94 -17.26 1.09
C VAL A 108 2.70 -17.44 1.95
N ASP A 109 2.72 -18.43 2.84
CA ASP A 109 1.72 -18.57 3.90
C ASP A 109 2.05 -17.55 5.00
N VAL A 110 1.50 -16.33 4.86
CA VAL A 110 1.73 -15.23 5.79
C VAL A 110 1.27 -15.59 7.21
N ALA A 111 0.15 -16.29 7.36
CA ALA A 111 -0.35 -16.69 8.67
C ALA A 111 0.59 -17.69 9.36
N ALA A 112 1.09 -18.68 8.63
CA ALA A 112 2.07 -19.61 9.16
C ALA A 112 3.43 -18.92 9.44
N LEU A 113 3.84 -17.98 8.57
CA LEU A 113 5.05 -17.18 8.75
C LEU A 113 4.97 -16.36 10.04
N THR A 114 3.95 -15.55 10.24
CA THR A 114 3.80 -14.72 11.44
C THR A 114 3.70 -15.59 12.69
N ALA A 115 2.93 -16.68 12.64
CA ALA A 115 2.77 -17.59 13.78
C ALA A 115 4.10 -18.23 14.23
N ARG A 116 4.99 -18.61 13.30
CA ARG A 116 6.34 -19.12 13.63
C ARG A 116 7.20 -18.11 14.39
N HIS A 117 6.91 -16.82 14.22
CA HIS A 117 7.63 -15.71 14.85
C HIS A 117 6.84 -15.08 16.01
N GLY A 118 5.75 -15.71 16.45
CA GLY A 118 4.94 -15.24 17.58
C GLY A 118 4.08 -14.01 17.30
N LEU A 119 3.82 -13.73 16.01
CA LEU A 119 3.03 -12.59 15.55
C LEU A 119 1.65 -13.04 15.04
N GLY A 120 0.65 -12.17 15.20
CA GLY A 120 -0.63 -12.25 14.50
C GLY A 120 -0.46 -12.01 13.00
N ARG A 121 -1.39 -12.54 12.19
CA ARG A 121 -1.34 -12.41 10.72
C ARG A 121 -1.21 -10.95 10.28
N TYR A 122 -1.98 -10.06 10.91
CA TYR A 122 -2.02 -8.63 10.58
C TYR A 122 -0.89 -7.82 11.22
N GLU A 123 -0.05 -8.46 12.04
CA GLU A 123 1.05 -7.80 12.74
C GLU A 123 2.37 -7.82 11.94
N LEU A 124 2.34 -8.38 10.72
CA LEU A 124 3.53 -8.56 9.87
C LEU A 124 4.31 -7.25 9.65
N THR A 125 3.60 -6.14 9.44
CA THR A 125 4.18 -4.83 9.17
C THR A 125 4.47 -4.02 10.44
N ASP A 126 3.86 -4.38 11.57
CA ASP A 126 3.74 -3.53 12.77
C ASP A 126 5.06 -3.02 13.31
N LYS A 127 6.08 -3.86 13.25
CA LYS A 127 7.42 -3.55 13.76
C LYS A 127 8.03 -2.30 13.10
N TRP A 128 7.67 -2.00 11.86
CA TRP A 128 8.32 -0.96 11.06
C TRP A 128 7.41 0.21 10.70
N ARG A 129 6.10 0.12 10.98
CA ARG A 129 5.14 1.19 10.70
C ARG A 129 5.38 2.36 11.66
N ASN A 130 5.75 3.51 11.11
CA ASN A 130 5.96 4.75 11.87
C ASN A 130 5.09 5.92 11.40
N TRP A 131 4.37 5.75 10.28
CA TRP A 131 3.31 6.66 9.87
C TRP A 131 2.15 6.65 10.86
#